data_AF-A0A1N7CQF9-F1
#
_entry.id   AF-A0A1N7CQF9-F1
#
_cell.length_a   1.000
_cell.length_b   1.000
_cell.length_c   1.000
_cell.angle_alpha   90.00
_cell.angle_beta   90.00
_cell.angle_gamma   90.00
#
_symmetry.space_group_name_H-M   'P 1'
#
loop_
_entity.id
_entity.type
_entity.pdbx_description
1 polymer ?
#
loop_
_entity_poly.entity_id
_entity_poly.type
_entity_poly.pdbx_seq_one_letter_code
_entity_poly.pdbx_strand_id
1 'polypeptide(L)'
;MTLPAPGRETEWIAARAEASRYVLSEHVIRSLMAGSVNVAQIEAALRTGRIIEEHRHVERVPAYLLCAVHDGKAVHVIAAPQADGGLVVTHAYVPAPPLWHTALHRSEGIAAMSDPITTCYFCGGAIKQVTVGNFDYRLEGRLYVIKKVPAGLCQQCGEKYVDARVGRRLDALIAQQAFTGSETVGVIDFAAAP
;
A
#
# COMPACT_ATOMS: atom_id res chain seq x y z
N MET A 1 -0.30 -24.25 19.68
CA MET A 1 0.10 -23.21 20.64
C MET A 1 -1.06 -22.22 20.71
N THR A 2 -1.83 -22.28 21.79
CA THR A 2 -3.05 -21.48 21.95
C THR A 2 -2.68 -20.03 22.18
N LEU A 3 -3.28 -19.13 21.41
CA LEU A 3 -2.92 -17.72 21.38
C LEU A 3 -3.48 -16.99 22.63
N PRO A 4 -2.78 -15.97 23.15
CA PRO A 4 -3.31 -15.11 24.21
C PRO A 4 -4.57 -14.38 23.74
N ALA A 5 -5.45 -14.04 24.68
CA ALA A 5 -6.69 -13.32 24.40
C ALA A 5 -6.41 -11.96 23.72
N PRO A 6 -7.28 -11.48 22.82
CA PRO A 6 -7.14 -10.18 22.17
C PRO A 6 -7.13 -9.04 23.21
N GLY A 7 -6.34 -8.00 22.95
CA GLY A 7 -6.34 -6.75 23.74
C GLY A 7 -7.50 -5.82 23.37
N ARG A 8 -7.69 -4.75 24.15
CA ARG A 8 -8.77 -3.77 23.97
C ARG A 8 -8.77 -3.12 22.58
N GLU A 9 -7.60 -2.88 22.01
CA GLU A 9 -7.41 -2.30 20.69
C GLU A 9 -7.86 -3.27 19.59
N THR A 10 -7.50 -4.55 19.69
CA THR A 10 -7.94 -5.58 18.72
C THR A 10 -9.46 -5.76 18.73
N GLU A 11 -10.10 -5.78 19.90
CA GLU A 11 -11.57 -5.85 20.02
C GLU A 11 -12.23 -4.61 19.41
N TRP A 12 -11.67 -3.43 19.66
CA TRP A 12 -12.19 -2.18 19.12
C TRP A 12 -12.08 -2.13 17.58
N ILE A 13 -10.94 -2.56 17.02
CA ILE A 13 -10.71 -2.65 15.57
C ILE A 13 -11.67 -3.65 14.94
N ALA A 14 -11.77 -4.85 15.51
CA ALA A 14 -12.66 -5.92 15.03
C ALA A 14 -14.12 -5.45 14.97
N ALA A 15 -14.60 -4.79 16.02
CA ALA A 15 -15.96 -4.26 16.07
C ALA A 15 -16.25 -3.22 14.97
N ARG A 16 -15.26 -2.40 14.56
CA ARG A 16 -15.44 -1.47 13.44
C ARG A 16 -15.46 -2.19 12.10
N ALA A 17 -14.63 -3.22 11.93
CA ALA A 17 -14.64 -4.04 10.73
C ALA A 17 -15.97 -4.80 10.56
N GLU A 18 -16.50 -5.38 11.64
CA GLU A 18 -17.81 -6.05 11.65
C GLU A 18 -18.96 -5.10 11.31
N ALA A 19 -18.89 -3.85 11.80
CA ALA A 19 -19.87 -2.82 11.48
C ALA A 19 -19.61 -2.10 10.14
N SER A 20 -18.64 -2.56 9.33
CA SER A 20 -18.19 -1.90 8.09
C SER A 20 -17.87 -0.41 8.25
N ARG A 21 -17.39 -0.01 9.45
CA ARG A 21 -17.00 1.36 9.81
C ARG A 21 -15.52 1.61 9.56
N TYR A 22 -15.07 1.38 8.34
CA TYR A 22 -13.69 1.66 7.93
C TYR A 22 -13.61 2.17 6.49
N VAL A 23 -12.53 2.89 6.18
CA VAL A 23 -12.19 3.35 4.83
C VAL A 23 -10.83 2.81 4.41
N LEU A 24 -10.63 2.67 3.11
CA LEU A 24 -9.38 2.21 2.51
C LEU A 24 -8.65 3.39 1.86
N SER A 25 -7.35 3.54 2.13
CA SER A 25 -6.52 4.52 1.45
C SER A 25 -6.28 4.16 -0.03
N GLU A 26 -5.81 5.12 -0.81
CA GLU A 26 -5.42 4.90 -2.20
C GLU A 26 -4.31 3.84 -2.35
N HIS A 27 -3.38 3.76 -1.38
CA HIS A 27 -2.37 2.69 -1.34
C HIS A 27 -3.00 1.30 -1.22
N VAL A 28 -4.06 1.15 -0.43
CA VAL A 28 -4.77 -0.13 -0.32
C VAL A 28 -5.49 -0.44 -1.64
N ILE A 29 -6.13 0.55 -2.27
CA ILE A 29 -6.80 0.35 -3.57
C ILE A 29 -5.79 -0.14 -4.62
N ARG A 30 -4.57 0.40 -4.67
CA ARG A 30 -3.51 -0.11 -5.56
C ARG A 30 -3.18 -1.58 -5.30
N SER A 31 -3.07 -1.99 -4.03
CA SER A 31 -2.82 -3.39 -3.67
C SER A 31 -3.99 -4.31 -4.09
N LEU A 32 -5.23 -3.85 -3.93
CA LEU A 32 -6.42 -4.58 -4.40
C LEU A 32 -6.40 -4.77 -5.92
N MET A 33 -6.12 -3.70 -6.68
CA MET A 33 -6.06 -3.74 -8.14
C MET A 33 -4.89 -4.58 -8.67
N ALA A 34 -3.78 -4.62 -7.93
CA ALA A 34 -2.66 -5.50 -8.24
C ALA A 34 -2.94 -6.98 -7.91
N GLY A 35 -4.05 -7.29 -7.22
CA GLY A 35 -4.36 -8.64 -6.76
C GLY A 35 -3.43 -9.17 -5.66
N SER A 36 -2.59 -8.31 -5.08
CA SER A 36 -1.65 -8.71 -4.04
C SER A 36 -2.36 -8.97 -2.71
N VAL A 37 -3.50 -8.32 -2.46
CA VAL A 37 -4.46 -8.62 -1.39
C VAL A 37 -5.89 -8.40 -1.89
N ASN A 38 -6.89 -8.90 -1.17
CA ASN A 38 -8.31 -8.60 -1.41
C ASN A 38 -9.02 -8.08 -0.14
N VAL A 39 -10.26 -7.61 -0.27
CA VAL A 39 -11.01 -7.05 0.87
C VAL A 39 -11.27 -8.10 1.96
N ALA A 40 -11.61 -9.34 1.61
CA ALA A 40 -11.85 -10.41 2.59
C ALA A 40 -10.61 -10.69 3.45
N GLN A 41 -9.42 -10.65 2.85
CA GLN A 41 -8.14 -10.79 3.55
C GLN A 41 -7.86 -9.61 4.50
N ILE A 42 -8.18 -8.38 4.06
CA ILE A 42 -8.04 -7.18 4.90
C ILE A 42 -8.99 -7.29 6.09
N GLU A 43 -10.25 -7.63 5.86
CA GLU A 43 -11.24 -7.77 6.93
C GLU A 43 -10.90 -8.92 7.88
N ALA A 44 -10.36 -10.04 7.39
CA ALA A 44 -9.85 -11.11 8.25
C ALA A 44 -8.73 -10.58 9.17
N ALA A 45 -7.80 -9.78 8.64
CA ALA A 45 -6.76 -9.14 9.45
C ALA A 45 -7.32 -8.12 10.45
N LEU A 46 -8.37 -7.38 10.11
CA LEU A 46 -9.01 -6.46 11.07
C LEU A 46 -9.81 -7.20 12.16
N ARG A 47 -10.49 -8.29 11.82
CA ARG A 47 -11.35 -9.04 12.76
C ARG A 47 -10.58 -9.99 13.67
N THR A 48 -9.62 -10.72 13.11
CA THR A 48 -8.93 -11.81 13.82
C THR A 48 -7.42 -11.63 13.87
N GLY A 49 -6.89 -10.53 13.31
CA GLY A 49 -5.46 -10.29 13.25
C GLY A 49 -4.87 -9.91 14.61
N ARG A 50 -3.62 -10.31 14.78
CA ARG A 50 -2.81 -9.93 15.93
C ARG A 50 -2.14 -8.58 15.63
N ILE A 51 -2.23 -7.63 16.55
CA ILE A 51 -1.36 -6.44 16.52
C ILE A 51 0.07 -6.89 16.79
N ILE A 52 0.97 -6.66 15.83
CA ILE A 52 2.39 -7.01 15.91
C ILE A 52 3.28 -5.77 16.09
N GLU A 53 2.81 -4.58 15.71
CA GLU A 53 3.49 -3.30 15.96
C GLU A 53 2.48 -2.21 16.28
N GLU A 54 2.88 -1.25 17.13
CA GLU A 54 2.17 -0.01 17.40
C GLU A 54 3.06 1.16 16.98
N HIS A 55 2.58 1.96 16.03
CA HIS A 55 3.25 3.15 15.54
C HIS A 55 2.68 4.39 16.22
N ARG A 56 3.49 5.07 17.04
CA ARG A 56 3.12 6.30 17.74
C ARG A 56 3.79 7.51 17.11
N HIS A 57 3.05 8.61 17.04
CA HIS A 57 3.57 9.91 16.63
C HIS A 57 3.02 10.97 17.58
N VAL A 58 3.82 11.98 17.93
CA VAL A 58 3.43 12.98 18.94
C VAL A 58 2.20 13.79 18.53
N GLU A 59 1.99 13.98 17.23
CA GLU A 59 0.87 14.75 16.66
C GLU A 59 -0.25 13.89 16.06
N ARG A 60 -0.14 12.55 16.09
CA ARG A 60 -1.13 11.67 15.43
C ARG A 60 -1.57 10.57 16.38
N VAL A 61 -2.82 10.13 16.21
CA VAL A 61 -3.30 8.93 16.89
C VAL A 61 -2.45 7.72 16.50
N PRO A 62 -2.26 6.74 17.40
CA PRO A 62 -1.52 5.54 17.09
C PRO A 62 -2.11 4.79 15.89
N ALA A 63 -1.24 4.19 15.10
CA ALA A 63 -1.60 3.23 14.07
C ALA A 63 -1.10 1.84 14.47
N TYR A 64 -1.87 0.82 14.16
CA TYR A 64 -1.59 -0.56 14.53
C TYR A 64 -1.33 -1.38 13.28
N LEU A 65 -0.22 -2.12 13.28
CA LEU A 65 0.05 -3.13 12.27
C LEU A 65 -0.52 -4.46 12.75
N LEU A 66 -1.53 -4.95 12.04
CA LEU A 66 -2.16 -6.24 12.28
C LEU A 66 -1.65 -7.27 11.28
N CYS A 67 -1.44 -8.50 11.75
CA CYS A 67 -1.15 -9.66 10.91
C CYS A 67 -2.20 -10.75 11.12
N ALA A 68 -2.77 -11.24 10.04
CA ALA A 68 -3.56 -12.48 10.01
C ALA A 68 -3.16 -13.36 8.84
N VAL A 69 -3.50 -14.64 8.93
CA VAL A 69 -3.43 -15.57 7.80
C VAL A 69 -4.85 -15.83 7.33
N HIS A 70 -5.10 -15.62 6.05
CA HIS A 70 -6.36 -15.93 5.39
C HIS A 70 -6.06 -16.68 4.09
N ASP A 71 -6.71 -17.83 3.89
CA ASP A 71 -6.45 -18.75 2.76
C ASP A 71 -4.96 -19.11 2.59
N GLY A 72 -4.28 -19.39 3.70
CA GLY A 72 -2.86 -19.75 3.70
C GLY A 72 -1.89 -18.60 3.41
N LYS A 73 -2.40 -17.37 3.24
CA LYS A 73 -1.61 -16.17 2.93
C LYS A 73 -1.58 -15.23 4.13
N ALA A 74 -0.37 -14.90 4.60
CA ALA A 74 -0.19 -13.87 5.60
C ALA A 74 -0.45 -12.48 5.00
N VAL A 75 -1.23 -11.66 5.68
CA VAL A 75 -1.56 -10.30 5.26
C VAL A 75 -1.36 -9.34 6.43
N HIS A 76 -0.62 -8.28 6.12
CA HIS A 76 -0.39 -7.13 6.98
C HIS A 76 -1.37 -6.02 6.64
N VAL A 77 -1.98 -5.46 7.67
CA VAL A 77 -2.90 -4.33 7.57
C VAL A 77 -2.50 -3.27 8.58
N ILE A 78 -2.34 -2.02 8.14
CA ILE A 78 -2.11 -0.89 9.04
C ILE A 78 -3.42 -0.13 9.20
N ALA A 79 -3.97 -0.14 10.41
CA ALA A 79 -5.23 0.53 10.74
C ALA A 79 -5.02 1.60 11.81
N ALA A 80 -5.69 2.74 11.67
CA ALA A 80 -5.67 3.82 12.65
C ALA A 80 -7.08 4.36 12.91
N PRO A 81 -7.39 4.84 14.14
CA PRO A 81 -8.64 5.52 14.43
C PRO A 81 -8.81 6.82 13.63
N GLN A 82 -10.06 7.17 13.34
CA GLN A 82 -10.45 8.48 12.81
C GLN A 82 -11.22 9.29 13.85
N ALA A 83 -11.29 10.60 13.66
CA ALA A 83 -11.97 11.52 14.59
C ALA A 83 -13.48 11.24 14.75
N ASP A 84 -14.10 10.65 13.73
CA ASP A 84 -15.52 10.23 13.73
C ASP A 84 -15.76 8.84 14.36
N GLY A 85 -14.71 8.25 14.95
CA GLY A 85 -14.75 6.92 15.56
C GLY A 85 -14.73 5.75 14.57
N GLY A 86 -14.51 6.03 13.28
CA GLY A 86 -14.21 5.03 12.26
C GLY A 86 -12.73 4.61 12.24
N LEU A 87 -12.40 3.76 11.26
CA LEU A 87 -11.05 3.28 10.99
C LEU A 87 -10.57 3.71 9.60
N VAL A 88 -9.33 4.16 9.49
CA VAL A 88 -8.64 4.22 8.20
C VAL A 88 -7.64 3.08 8.09
N VAL A 89 -7.78 2.27 7.04
CA VAL A 89 -6.78 1.31 6.62
C VAL A 89 -5.83 1.99 5.65
N THR A 90 -4.61 2.27 6.11
CA THR A 90 -3.63 3.05 5.34
C THR A 90 -2.81 2.19 4.40
N HIS A 91 -2.55 0.93 4.76
CA HIS A 91 -1.76 -0.01 3.98
C HIS A 91 -2.28 -1.42 4.17
N ALA A 92 -2.25 -2.22 3.10
CA ALA A 92 -2.48 -3.65 3.14
C ALA A 92 -1.51 -4.34 2.17
N TYR A 93 -0.75 -5.32 2.65
CA TYR A 93 0.29 -5.98 1.87
C TYR A 93 0.61 -7.38 2.43
N VAL A 94 1.30 -8.18 1.63
CA VAL A 94 1.86 -9.47 2.07
C VAL A 94 3.26 -9.20 2.62
N PRO A 95 3.57 -9.53 3.89
CA PRO A 95 4.91 -9.36 4.42
C PRO A 95 5.92 -10.21 3.63
N ALA A 96 7.05 -9.60 3.27
CA ALA A 96 8.09 -10.27 2.52
C ALA A 96 9.49 -9.75 2.91
N PRO A 97 10.55 -10.55 2.66
CA PRO A 97 11.93 -10.09 2.72
C PRO A 97 12.19 -8.91 1.75
N PRO A 98 13.18 -8.04 2.02
CA PRO A 98 14.09 -8.08 3.17
C PRO A 98 13.49 -7.46 4.44
N LEU A 99 12.36 -6.75 4.37
CA LEU A 99 11.79 -6.07 5.53
C LEU A 99 11.26 -7.03 6.59
N TRP A 100 10.72 -8.17 6.17
CA TRP A 100 10.14 -9.17 7.06
C TRP A 100 10.90 -10.48 6.92
N HIS A 101 11.52 -10.93 8.01
CA HIS A 101 12.13 -12.26 8.08
C HIS A 101 11.04 -13.34 8.16
N THR A 102 9.97 -13.05 8.91
CA THR A 102 8.72 -13.83 8.92
C THR A 102 7.53 -12.87 8.90
N ALA A 103 6.33 -13.37 8.69
CA ALA A 103 5.11 -12.57 8.82
C ALA A 103 4.90 -11.92 10.22
N LEU A 104 5.66 -12.32 11.25
CA LEU A 104 5.52 -11.74 12.59
C LEU A 104 6.76 -10.97 13.05
N HIS A 105 7.89 -11.10 12.34
CA HIS A 105 9.17 -10.56 12.76
C HIS A 105 9.79 -9.74 11.63
N ARG A 106 9.87 -8.44 11.87
CA ARG A 106 10.58 -7.49 11.02
C ARG A 106 12.09 -7.75 11.14
N SER A 107 12.82 -7.58 10.06
CA SER A 107 14.27 -7.68 10.05
C SER A 107 14.88 -6.49 10.81
N GLU A 108 15.88 -6.75 11.65
CA GLU A 108 16.59 -5.71 12.39
C GLU A 108 17.46 -4.86 11.44
N GLY A 109 17.43 -3.53 11.59
CA GLY A 109 18.49 -2.66 11.06
C GLY A 109 18.43 -2.26 9.58
N ILE A 110 17.26 -1.99 8.99
CA ILE A 110 17.23 -1.23 7.73
C ILE A 110 17.49 0.26 8.05
N ALA A 111 18.76 0.66 7.93
CA ALA A 111 19.22 2.02 8.19
C ALA A 111 18.60 3.06 7.22
N ALA A 112 18.58 4.29 7.72
CA ALA A 112 18.05 5.49 7.09
C ALA A 112 18.77 5.87 5.77
N MET A 113 18.03 6.64 4.95
CA MET A 113 18.42 7.28 3.70
C MET A 113 19.88 7.78 3.64
N SER A 114 20.68 7.17 2.76
CA SER A 114 21.58 7.85 1.80
C SER A 114 22.36 6.83 0.97
N ASP A 115 21.73 6.25 -0.05
CA ASP A 115 22.35 5.71 -1.29
C ASP A 115 21.21 5.30 -2.26
N PRO A 116 21.45 4.99 -3.55
CA PRO A 116 20.40 4.84 -4.57
C PRO A 116 19.24 4.03 -4.00
N ILE A 117 18.02 4.57 -4.10
CA ILE A 117 16.82 4.00 -3.46
C ILE A 117 16.75 2.49 -3.76
N THR A 118 17.20 1.68 -2.81
CA THR A 118 17.18 0.21 -2.80
C THR A 118 16.08 -0.30 -1.89
N THR A 119 15.52 0.60 -1.08
CA THR A 119 14.48 0.33 -0.10
C THR A 119 13.35 1.35 -0.28
N CYS A 120 12.12 0.85 -0.37
CA CYS A 120 10.92 1.68 -0.49
C CYS A 120 10.72 2.52 0.77
N TYR A 121 10.56 3.83 0.60
CA TYR A 121 10.27 4.76 1.68
C TYR A 121 8.97 4.38 2.42
N PHE A 122 7.93 3.99 1.68
CA PHE A 122 6.60 3.73 2.26
C PHE A 122 6.51 2.38 2.97
N CYS A 123 6.95 1.30 2.31
CA CYS A 123 6.75 -0.05 2.82
C CYS A 123 8.02 -0.78 3.21
N GLY A 124 9.21 -0.15 3.11
CA GLY A 124 10.52 -0.77 3.39
C GLY A 124 10.93 -1.93 2.47
N GLY A 125 10.13 -2.26 1.46
CA GLY A 125 10.43 -3.35 0.52
C GLY A 125 11.57 -3.05 -0.44
N ALA A 126 12.25 -4.10 -0.92
CA ALA A 126 13.35 -3.95 -1.87
C ALA A 126 12.89 -3.30 -3.19
N ILE A 127 13.73 -2.42 -3.72
CA ILE A 127 13.52 -1.72 -4.97
C ILE A 127 14.44 -2.28 -6.04
N LYS A 128 13.83 -2.65 -7.17
CA LYS A 128 14.54 -3.08 -8.36
C LYS A 128 14.53 -1.96 -9.37
N GLN A 129 15.69 -1.59 -9.89
CA GLN A 129 15.77 -0.68 -11.03
C GLN A 129 15.21 -1.38 -12.27
N VAL A 130 14.22 -0.74 -12.90
CA VAL A 130 13.50 -1.26 -14.05
C VAL A 130 13.25 -0.14 -15.05
N THR A 131 12.96 -0.52 -16.29
CA THR A 131 12.25 0.35 -17.21
C THR A 131 10.77 0.00 -17.08
N VAL A 132 10.02 0.83 -16.37
CA VAL A 132 8.60 0.57 -16.12
C VAL A 132 7.86 0.61 -17.45
N GLY A 133 7.02 -0.41 -17.67
CA GLY A 133 6.16 -0.49 -18.83
C GLY A 133 5.35 0.79 -19.00
N ASN A 134 4.66 1.22 -17.93
CA ASN A 134 3.78 2.38 -17.91
C ASN A 134 3.91 3.21 -16.61
N PHE A 135 3.99 4.53 -16.73
CA PHE A 135 3.49 5.47 -15.73
C PHE A 135 2.15 6.02 -16.21
N ASP A 136 1.11 5.75 -15.43
CA ASP A 136 -0.24 6.19 -15.71
C ASP A 136 -0.55 7.38 -14.80
N TYR A 137 -0.70 8.56 -15.39
CA TYR A 137 -0.92 9.81 -14.66
C TYR A 137 -2.17 10.50 -15.17
N ARG A 138 -3.04 10.98 -14.28
CA ARG A 138 -4.18 11.83 -14.64
C ARG A 138 -3.87 13.28 -14.34
N LEU A 139 -3.84 14.10 -15.39
CA LEU A 139 -3.71 15.55 -15.31
C LEU A 139 -4.98 16.17 -15.88
N GLU A 140 -5.69 16.97 -15.08
CA GLU A 140 -6.92 17.67 -15.49
C GLU A 140 -7.96 16.75 -16.16
N GLY A 141 -8.12 15.53 -15.62
CA GLY A 141 -9.06 14.53 -16.13
C GLY A 141 -8.57 13.73 -17.35
N ARG A 142 -7.47 14.13 -17.99
CA ARG A 142 -6.85 13.39 -19.10
C ARG A 142 -5.86 12.37 -18.58
N LEU A 143 -5.96 11.13 -19.08
CA LEU A 143 -5.01 10.06 -18.77
C LEU A 143 -3.79 10.15 -19.71
N TYR A 144 -2.62 10.18 -19.11
CA TYR A 144 -1.31 10.10 -19.75
C TYR A 144 -0.71 8.74 -19.45
N VAL A 145 -0.39 7.99 -20.49
CA VAL A 145 0.30 6.69 -20.39
C VAL A 145 1.72 6.87 -20.91
N ILE A 146 2.67 6.98 -20.00
CA ILE A 146 4.07 7.24 -20.35
C ILE A 146 4.83 5.92 -20.29
N LYS A 147 5.28 5.46 -21.45
CA LYS A 147 5.94 4.17 -21.59
C LYS A 147 7.44 4.26 -21.35
N LYS A 148 8.03 3.13 -20.99
CA LYS A 148 9.50 2.93 -20.95
C LYS A 148 10.22 3.94 -20.04
N VAL A 149 9.63 4.23 -18.88
CA VAL A 149 10.19 5.19 -17.93
C VAL A 149 11.21 4.49 -17.03
N PRO A 150 12.47 4.95 -16.97
CA PRO A 150 13.42 4.44 -15.99
C PRO A 150 12.93 4.75 -14.57
N ALA A 151 12.82 3.74 -13.73
CA ALA A 151 12.37 3.92 -12.34
C ALA A 151 12.87 2.80 -11.41
N GLY A 152 12.91 3.09 -10.12
CA GLY A 152 12.92 2.07 -9.08
C GLY A 152 11.52 1.56 -8.83
N LEU A 153 11.28 0.25 -8.99
CA LEU A 153 10.00 -0.38 -8.65
C LEU A 153 10.14 -1.16 -7.34
N CYS A 154 9.37 -0.77 -6.33
CA CYS A 154 9.23 -1.56 -5.12
C CYS A 154 8.59 -2.91 -5.46
N GLN A 155 9.30 -3.99 -5.15
CA GLN A 155 8.84 -5.35 -5.42
C GLN A 155 7.73 -5.83 -4.46
N GLN A 156 7.37 -5.03 -3.46
CA GLN A 156 6.35 -5.36 -2.45
C GLN A 156 5.06 -4.57 -2.64
N CYS A 157 5.12 -3.23 -2.62
CA CYS A 157 3.93 -2.38 -2.74
C CYS A 157 3.70 -1.83 -4.15
N GLY A 158 4.63 -2.04 -5.08
CA GLY A 158 4.52 -1.52 -6.45
C GLY A 158 4.78 -0.02 -6.58
N GLU A 159 5.21 0.67 -5.52
CA GLU A 159 5.59 2.07 -5.59
C GLU A 159 6.72 2.28 -6.61
N LYS A 160 6.57 3.30 -7.45
CA LYS A 160 7.51 3.62 -8.51
C LYS A 160 8.23 4.93 -8.19
N TYR A 161 9.55 4.88 -8.19
CA TYR A 161 10.42 6.01 -7.89
C TYR A 161 11.12 6.46 -9.17
N VAL A 162 10.88 7.69 -9.59
CA VAL A 162 11.68 8.34 -10.63
C VAL A 162 12.63 9.34 -9.97
N ASP A 163 13.85 9.44 -10.49
CA ASP A 163 14.75 10.50 -10.06
C ASP A 163 14.28 11.87 -10.59
N ALA A 164 14.83 12.95 -10.04
CA ALA A 164 14.45 14.31 -10.42
C ALA A 164 14.76 14.64 -11.88
N ARG A 165 15.75 14.01 -12.51
CA ARG A 165 16.08 14.21 -13.93
C ARG A 165 15.02 13.57 -14.81
N VAL A 166 14.60 12.35 -14.50
CA VAL A 166 13.47 11.68 -15.18
C VAL A 166 12.19 12.50 -14.97
N GLY A 167 11.90 12.93 -13.75
CA GLY A 167 10.75 13.80 -13.43
C GLY A 167 10.68 15.05 -14.33
N ARG A 168 11.76 15.84 -14.39
CA ARG A 168 11.83 17.03 -15.28
C ARG A 168 11.62 16.69 -16.75
N ARG A 169 12.07 15.50 -17.20
CA ARG A 169 11.86 15.08 -18.58
C ARG A 169 10.41 14.71 -18.85
N LEU A 170 9.73 14.06 -17.90
CA LEU A 170 8.30 13.76 -18.00
C LEU A 170 7.49 15.06 -18.11
N ASP A 171 7.78 16.05 -17.27
CA ASP A 171 7.12 17.37 -17.33
C ASP A 171 7.27 18.02 -18.71
N ALA A 172 8.50 18.04 -19.25
CA ALA A 172 8.76 18.60 -20.57
C ALA A 172 8.00 17.88 -21.69
N LEU A 173 7.94 16.54 -21.65
CA LEU A 173 7.21 15.75 -22.66
C LEU A 173 5.70 15.99 -22.61
N ILE A 174 5.15 16.12 -21.41
CA ILE A 174 3.72 16.43 -21.20
C ILE A 174 3.42 17.84 -21.72
N ALA A 175 4.22 18.85 -21.34
CA ALA A 175 4.04 20.23 -21.77
C ALA A 175 4.16 20.40 -23.30
N GLN A 176 5.05 19.64 -23.93
CA GLN A 176 5.23 19.63 -25.39
C GLN A 176 4.18 18.79 -26.12
N GLN A 177 3.30 18.08 -25.41
CA GLN A 177 2.36 17.11 -25.97
C GLN A 177 3.04 16.11 -26.93
N ALA A 178 4.23 15.63 -26.55
CA ALA A 178 5.07 14.76 -27.37
C ALA A 178 4.54 13.31 -27.44
N PHE A 179 3.26 13.14 -27.78
CA PHE A 179 2.59 11.85 -27.85
C PHE A 179 3.04 11.05 -29.07
N THR A 180 3.41 9.79 -28.86
CA THR A 180 3.85 8.89 -29.93
C THR A 180 2.77 7.90 -30.36
N GLY A 181 1.59 7.95 -29.75
CA GLY A 181 0.49 7.02 -30.00
C GLY A 181 -0.65 7.20 -29.01
N SER A 182 -1.63 6.30 -29.09
CA SER A 182 -2.77 6.22 -28.16
C SER A 182 -3.06 4.75 -27.85
N GLU A 183 -3.69 4.49 -26.71
CA GLU A 183 -4.11 3.14 -26.30
C GLU A 183 -5.60 3.18 -25.91
N THR A 184 -6.32 2.11 -26.24
CA THR A 184 -7.69 1.93 -25.77
C THR A 184 -7.66 1.55 -24.30
N VAL A 185 -8.39 2.30 -23.48
CA VAL A 185 -8.48 2.08 -22.04
C VAL A 185 -9.91 1.69 -21.67
N GLY A 186 -10.05 0.57 -20.96
CA GLY A 186 -11.33 0.16 -20.41
C GLY A 186 -11.76 1.10 -19.29
N VAL A 187 -13.02 1.54 -19.33
CA VAL A 187 -13.64 2.34 -18.29
C VAL A 187 -14.79 1.54 -17.71
N ILE A 188 -14.81 1.41 -16.39
CA ILE A 188 -15.90 0.77 -15.64
C ILE A 188 -16.50 1.85 -14.75
N ASP A 189 -17.80 2.08 -14.90
CA ASP A 189 -18.53 2.91 -13.97
C ASP A 189 -18.82 2.11 -12.70
N PHE A 190 -18.49 2.70 -11.55
CA PHE A 190 -18.91 2.13 -10.29
C PHE A 190 -20.44 2.26 -10.17
N ALA A 191 -21.15 1.14 -10.27
CA ALA A 191 -22.54 1.05 -9.90
C ALA A 191 -22.60 0.62 -8.42
N ALA A 192 -23.30 1.41 -7.60
CA ALA A 192 -23.64 0.96 -6.25
C ALA A 192 -24.41 -0.37 -6.35
N ALA A 193 -24.14 -1.31 -5.44
CA ALA A 193 -24.99 -2.48 -5.29
C ALA A 193 -26.43 -2.00 -5.01
N PRO A 194 -27.45 -2.67 -5.59
CA PRO A 194 -28.85 -2.32 -5.33
C PRO A 194 -29.21 -2.44 -3.85
#